data_AF-A0A6P0MQN8-F1
#
_entry.id   AF-A0A6P0MQN8-F1
#
_cell.length_a   1.000
_cell.length_b   1.000
_cell.length_c   1.000
_cell.angle_alpha   90.00
_cell.angle_beta   90.00
_cell.angle_gamma   90.00
#
_symmetry.space_group_name_H-M   'P 1'
#
loop_
_entity.id
_entity.type
_entity.pdbx_description
1 polymer ?
#
loop_
_entity_poly.entity_id
_entity_poly.type
_entity_poly.pdbx_seq_one_letter_code
_entity_poly.pdbx_strand_id
1 'polypeptide(L)'
;MLTNIRVLIAACQELNIDFEFLHPNHNFVQIKINDNSYFFLNYATPFNSEVDASIFKDKGLTYQLLKDTVSIPYTVSFLSPFCKEKYRKYLEYQNIDSIVEEINRKFTLPVIIKMNFGSQGKNVFLCKNIEQVKLS
;
A
#
# COMPACT_ATOMS: atom_id res chain seq x y z
N MET A 1 18.14 -1.44 14.75
CA MET A 1 17.45 -0.16 14.50
C MET A 1 17.12 -0.04 13.02
N LEU A 2 15.91 0.38 12.67
CA LEU A 2 15.47 0.52 11.27
C LEU A 2 16.22 1.67 10.55
N THR A 3 16.44 1.53 9.24
CA THR A 3 17.20 2.53 8.45
C THR A 3 16.55 3.91 8.46
N ASN A 4 15.23 4.01 8.35
CA ASN A 4 14.52 5.29 8.39
C ASN A 4 14.69 5.99 9.75
N ILE A 5 14.69 5.24 10.86
CA ILE A 5 14.96 5.81 12.19
C ILE A 5 16.42 6.28 12.28
N ARG A 6 17.39 5.52 11.76
CA ARG A 6 18.79 5.97 11.72
C ARG A 6 18.97 7.29 10.98
N VAL A 7 18.28 7.45 9.84
CA VAL A 7 18.31 8.70 9.06
C VAL A 7 17.65 9.85 9.82
N LEU A 8 16.51 9.60 10.48
CA LEU A 8 15.87 10.59 11.36
C LEU A 8 16.85 11.09 12.45
N ILE A 9 17.53 10.16 13.13
CA ILE A 9 18.50 10.51 14.19
C ILE A 9 19.66 11.33 13.63
N ALA A 10 20.22 10.94 12.49
CA ALA A 10 21.30 11.69 11.85
C ALA A 10 20.86 13.12 11.50
N ALA A 11 19.64 13.30 10.97
CA ALA A 11 19.08 14.61 10.68
C ALA A 11 18.86 15.44 11.96
N CYS A 12 18.37 14.83 13.04
CA CYS A 12 18.23 15.50 14.32
C CYS A 12 19.58 15.98 14.87
N GLN A 13 20.63 15.15 14.79
CA GLN A 13 21.98 15.51 15.22
C GLN A 13 22.55 16.67 14.41
N GLU A 14 22.39 16.66 13.09
CA GLU A 14 22.91 17.71 12.21
C GLU A 14 22.17 19.05 12.38
N LEU A 15 20.87 18.99 12.67
CA LEU A 15 20.02 20.17 12.88
C LEU A 15 19.95 20.61 14.35
N ASN A 16 20.68 19.95 15.25
CA ASN A 16 20.65 20.19 16.69
C ASN A 16 19.22 20.14 17.29
N ILE A 17 18.46 19.12 16.90
CA ILE A 17 17.10 18.84 17.38
C ILE A 17 17.17 17.70 18.39
N ASP A 18 16.60 17.92 19.57
CA ASP A 18 16.51 16.90 20.62
C ASP A 18 15.56 15.76 20.21
N PHE A 19 15.98 14.53 20.51
CA PHE A 19 15.20 13.33 20.31
C PHE A 19 15.33 12.37 21.50
N GLU A 20 14.30 11.55 21.70
CA GLU A 20 14.25 10.56 22.78
C GLU A 20 13.76 9.21 22.23
N PHE A 21 14.42 8.12 22.62
CA PHE A 21 13.91 6.77 22.38
C PHE A 21 12.92 6.39 23.49
N LEU A 22 11.66 6.20 23.11
CA LEU A 22 10.58 5.82 24.04
C LEU A 22 10.41 4.31 24.19
N HIS A 23 11.20 3.50 23.48
CA HIS A 23 11.16 2.05 23.55
C HIS A 23 12.56 1.42 23.39
N PRO A 24 12.93 0.36 24.13
CA PRO A 24 14.28 -0.24 24.10
C PRO A 24 14.73 -0.74 22.73
N ASN A 25 13.80 -1.11 21.85
CA ASN A 25 14.14 -1.56 20.49
C ASN A 25 14.50 -0.41 19.53
N HIS A 26 14.50 0.84 20.01
CA HIS A 26 14.83 2.05 19.24
C HIS A 26 13.97 2.18 17.96
N ASN A 27 12.72 1.74 18.04
CA ASN A 27 11.73 1.81 16.98
C ASN A 27 10.61 2.81 17.28
N PHE A 28 10.62 3.41 18.47
CA PHE A 28 9.71 4.48 18.88
C PHE A 28 10.54 5.67 19.33
N VAL A 29 10.44 6.77 18.57
CA VAL A 29 11.22 8.00 18.77
C VAL A 29 10.27 9.17 18.90
N GLN A 30 10.52 10.02 19.89
CA GLN A 30 9.93 11.34 19.98
C GLN A 30 10.98 12.38 19.59
N ILE A 31 10.59 13.38 18.80
CA ILE A 31 11.37 14.58 18.56
C ILE A 31 10.57 15.80 19.05
N LYS A 32 11.28 16.84 19.50
CA LYS A 32 10.66 18.10 19.91
C LYS A 32 11.11 19.21 18.99
N ILE A 33 10.15 19.90 18.37
CA ILE A 33 10.41 21.08 17.56
C ILE A 33 9.51 22.18 18.10
N ASN A 34 10.11 23.23 18.66
CA ASN A 34 9.41 24.21 19.49
C ASN A 34 8.65 23.49 20.63
N ASP A 35 7.40 23.86 20.88
CA ASP A 35 6.55 23.25 21.91
C ASP A 35 5.79 22.00 21.43
N ASN A 36 6.05 21.54 20.20
CA ASN A 36 5.35 20.40 19.61
C ASN A 36 6.18 19.12 19.70
N SER A 37 5.52 18.04 20.11
CA SER A 37 6.10 16.70 20.13
C SER A 37 5.63 15.90 18.91
N TYR A 38 6.58 15.26 18.25
CA TYR A 38 6.34 14.47 17.05
C TYR A 38 6.84 13.05 17.27
N PHE A 39 6.02 12.07 16.86
CA PHE A 39 6.27 10.66 17.16
C PHE A 39 6.51 9.87 15.89
N PHE A 40 7.59 9.09 15.89
CA PHE A 40 7.98 8.18 14.82
C PHE A 40 7.98 6.76 15.36
N LEU A 41 7.20 5.87 14.73
CA LEU A 41 7.01 4.49 15.18
C LEU A 41 7.21 3.51 14.03
N ASN A 42 8.26 2.69 14.09
CA ASN A 42 8.68 1.81 13.02
C ASN A 42 8.88 2.58 11.70
N TYR A 43 7.95 2.45 10.76
CA TYR A 43 7.93 3.17 9.48
C TYR A 43 6.85 4.28 9.44
N ALA A 44 6.04 4.41 10.49
CA ALA A 44 5.05 5.46 10.61
C ALA A 44 5.72 6.78 11.00
N THR A 45 5.20 7.86 10.43
CA THR A 45 5.67 9.23 10.63
C THR A 45 4.47 10.09 11.01
N PRO A 46 4.68 11.24 11.66
CA PRO A 46 3.60 12.15 12.04
C PRO A 46 3.05 12.96 10.85
N PHE A 47 3.58 12.76 9.63
CA PHE A 47 3.26 13.57 8.47
C PHE A 47 1.94 13.18 7.80
N ASN A 48 1.57 11.90 7.89
CA ASN A 48 0.36 11.38 7.26
C ASN A 48 -0.65 10.98 8.33
N SER A 49 -1.92 11.30 8.13
CA SER A 49 -2.98 10.76 8.96
C SER A 49 -3.12 9.25 8.75
N GLU A 50 -3.78 8.56 9.68
CA GLU A 50 -4.10 7.13 9.52
C GLU A 50 -4.96 6.87 8.27
N VAL A 51 -5.87 7.80 7.95
CA VAL A 51 -6.74 7.74 6.78
C VAL A 51 -5.90 7.80 5.50
N ASP A 52 -5.01 8.79 5.39
CA ASP A 52 -4.12 8.94 4.23
C ASP A 52 -3.26 7.69 4.06
N ALA A 53 -2.62 7.23 5.14
CA ALA A 53 -1.80 6.03 5.12
C ALA A 53 -2.59 4.78 4.69
N SER A 54 -3.88 4.70 5.02
CA SER A 54 -4.74 3.58 4.64
C SER A 54 -5.12 3.64 3.16
N ILE A 55 -5.43 4.82 2.64
CA ILE A 55 -5.70 5.03 1.20
C ILE A 55 -4.49 4.61 0.39
N PHE A 56 -3.28 5.05 0.75
CA PHE A 56 -2.05 4.75 0.01
C PHE A 56 -1.58 3.28 0.16
N LYS A 57 -2.06 2.55 1.16
CA LYS A 57 -1.83 1.09 1.29
C LYS A 57 -2.76 0.27 0.40
N ASP A 58 -3.91 0.81 0.01
CA ASP A 58 -4.84 0.18 -0.92
C ASP A 58 -4.64 0.72 -2.33
N LYS A 59 -4.16 -0.13 -3.23
CA LYS A 59 -3.89 0.25 -4.63
C LYS A 59 -5.17 0.60 -5.39
N GLY A 60 -6.31 0.00 -5.03
CA GLY A 60 -7.62 0.30 -5.60
C GLY A 60 -8.12 1.67 -5.16
N LEU A 61 -8.07 1.98 -3.85
CA LEU A 61 -8.46 3.31 -3.35
C LEU A 61 -7.53 4.41 -3.88
N THR A 62 -6.21 4.16 -3.88
CA THR A 62 -5.23 5.09 -4.45
C THR A 62 -5.56 5.40 -5.90
N TYR A 63 -5.88 4.38 -6.72
CA TYR A 63 -6.28 4.58 -8.11
C TYR A 63 -7.57 5.42 -8.21
N GLN A 64 -8.61 5.10 -7.44
CA GLN A 64 -9.86 5.87 -7.49
C GLN A 64 -9.69 7.33 -7.09
N LEU A 65 -8.82 7.61 -6.12
CA LEU A 65 -8.56 8.98 -5.68
C LEU A 65 -7.76 9.80 -6.71
N LEU A 66 -6.82 9.16 -7.41
CA LEU A 66 -5.78 9.87 -8.16
C LEU A 66 -5.86 9.76 -9.68
N LYS A 67 -6.65 8.83 -10.24
CA LYS A 67 -6.71 8.54 -11.69
C LYS A 67 -7.01 9.75 -12.58
N ASP A 68 -7.77 10.71 -12.06
CA ASP A 68 -8.19 11.89 -12.80
C ASP A 68 -7.25 13.10 -12.59
N THR A 69 -6.27 12.97 -11.69
CA THR A 69 -5.35 14.05 -11.29
C THR A 69 -3.92 13.79 -11.75
N VAL A 70 -3.48 12.54 -11.75
CA VAL A 70 -2.13 12.15 -12.14
C VAL A 70 -2.17 10.97 -13.12
N SER A 71 -1.21 10.95 -14.05
CA SER A 71 -1.09 9.85 -15.00
C SER A 71 -0.67 8.56 -14.28
N ILE A 72 -1.63 7.67 -14.05
CA ILE A 72 -1.41 6.35 -13.45
C ILE A 72 -1.91 5.24 -14.38
N PRO A 73 -1.30 4.04 -14.34
CA PRO A 73 -1.76 2.93 -15.16
C PRO A 73 -3.23 2.61 -14.90
N TYR A 74 -4.01 2.43 -15.97
CA TYR A 74 -5.39 1.97 -15.89
C TYR A 74 -5.46 0.72 -14.99
N THR A 75 -6.35 0.75 -14.00
CA THR A 75 -6.44 -0.28 -12.96
C THR A 75 -7.89 -0.64 -12.72
N VAL A 76 -8.15 -1.93 -12.55
CA VAL A 76 -9.44 -2.48 -12.11
C VAL A 76 -9.18 -3.37 -10.90
N SER A 77 -10.05 -3.28 -9.89
CA SER A 77 -9.99 -4.14 -8.70
C SER A 77 -11.13 -5.14 -8.74
N PHE A 78 -10.85 -6.37 -8.29
CA PHE A 78 -11.83 -7.44 -8.20
C PHE A 78 -11.90 -7.95 -6.76
N LEU A 79 -13.10 -8.23 -6.27
CA LEU A 79 -13.28 -9.00 -5.04
C LEU A 79 -13.10 -10.49 -5.36
N SER A 80 -12.24 -11.17 -4.59
CA SER A 80 -12.02 -12.61 -4.78
C SER A 80 -13.31 -13.40 -4.52
N PRO A 81 -13.71 -14.33 -5.41
CA PRO A 81 -14.87 -15.20 -5.18
C PRO A 81 -14.67 -16.13 -3.96
N PHE A 82 -13.43 -16.30 -3.51
CA PHE A 82 -13.07 -17.04 -2.29
C PHE A 82 -13.09 -16.16 -1.02
N CYS A 83 -13.69 -14.96 -1.07
CA CYS A 83 -13.81 -14.10 0.09
C CYS A 83 -14.72 -14.71 1.19
N LYS A 84 -14.60 -14.15 2.41
CA LYS A 84 -15.45 -14.54 3.55
C LYS A 84 -16.92 -14.31 3.21
N GLU A 85 -17.80 -15.17 3.71
CA GLU A 85 -19.24 -15.19 3.40
C GLU A 85 -19.93 -13.82 3.50
N LYS A 86 -19.62 -13.06 4.57
CA LYS A 86 -20.18 -11.70 4.77
C LYS A 86 -19.91 -10.71 3.63
N TYR A 87 -18.90 -10.97 2.80
CA TYR A 87 -18.53 -10.13 1.66
C TYR A 87 -19.09 -10.65 0.33
N ARG A 88 -19.63 -11.88 0.27
CA ARG A 88 -20.15 -12.47 -0.98
C ARG A 88 -21.24 -11.64 -1.63
N LYS A 89 -22.03 -10.91 -0.85
CA LYS A 89 -23.05 -9.97 -1.35
C LYS A 89 -22.49 -8.81 -2.20
N TYR A 90 -21.19 -8.56 -2.15
CA TYR A 90 -20.49 -7.56 -2.94
C TYR A 90 -19.73 -8.17 -4.14
N LEU A 91 -19.88 -9.47 -4.41
CA LEU A 91 -19.26 -10.10 -5.57
C LEU A 91 -19.96 -9.67 -6.86
N GLU A 92 -19.23 -8.95 -7.70
CA GLU A 92 -19.63 -8.69 -9.09
C GLU A 92 -19.38 -9.92 -9.98
N TYR A 93 -18.30 -10.66 -9.70
CA TYR A 93 -17.86 -11.84 -10.45
C TYR A 93 -17.85 -13.06 -9.54
N GLN A 94 -18.53 -14.13 -9.95
CA GLN A 94 -18.80 -15.30 -9.07
C GLN A 94 -17.68 -16.34 -9.07
N ASN A 95 -16.77 -16.30 -10.06
CA ASN A 95 -15.67 -17.24 -10.19
C ASN A 95 -14.46 -16.59 -10.89
N ILE A 96 -13.31 -17.28 -10.85
CA ILE A 96 -12.07 -16.78 -11.44
C ILE A 96 -12.19 -16.63 -12.96
N ASP A 97 -12.84 -17.56 -13.66
CA ASP A 97 -12.98 -17.50 -15.12
C ASP A 97 -13.70 -16.22 -15.57
N SER A 98 -14.76 -15.82 -14.88
CA SER A 98 -15.47 -14.56 -15.17
C SER A 98 -14.63 -13.30 -14.92
N ILE A 99 -13.68 -13.35 -13.99
CA ILE A 99 -12.70 -12.27 -13.77
C ILE A 99 -11.68 -12.24 -14.91
N VAL A 100 -11.18 -13.40 -15.32
CA VAL A 100 -10.21 -13.54 -16.42
C VAL A 100 -10.80 -13.03 -17.74
N GLU A 101 -12.05 -13.37 -18.03
CA GLU A 101 -12.79 -12.86 -19.20
C GLU A 101 -12.88 -11.34 -19.19
N GLU A 102 -13.22 -10.74 -18.05
CA GLU A 102 -13.30 -9.29 -17.91
C GLU A 102 -11.94 -8.62 -18.07
N ILE A 103 -10.87 -9.20 -17.53
CA ILE A 103 -9.50 -8.70 -17.73
C ILE A 103 -9.15 -8.73 -19.22
N ASN A 104 -9.41 -9.83 -19.92
CA ASN A 104 -9.12 -9.97 -21.34
C ASN A 104 -9.93 -8.98 -22.20
N ARG A 105 -11.14 -8.61 -21.76
CA ARG A 105 -11.97 -7.60 -22.42
C ARG A 105 -11.45 -6.17 -22.22
N LYS A 106 -10.89 -5.87 -21.04
CA LYS A 106 -10.51 -4.50 -20.65
C LYS A 106 -9.04 -4.16 -20.88
N PHE A 107 -8.15 -5.14 -20.94
CA PHE A 107 -6.71 -4.92 -20.98
C PHE A 107 -6.07 -5.62 -22.17
N THR A 108 -5.03 -5.00 -22.72
CA THR A 108 -4.10 -5.68 -23.62
C THR A 108 -2.94 -6.24 -22.80
N LEU A 109 -2.51 -7.46 -23.14
CA LEU A 109 -1.35 -8.08 -22.50
C LEU A 109 -0.04 -7.36 -22.91
N PRO A 110 0.98 -7.33 -22.03
CA PRO A 110 0.99 -7.93 -20.70
C PRO A 110 0.26 -7.08 -19.65
N VAL A 111 -0.21 -7.74 -18.58
CA VAL A 111 -0.85 -7.09 -17.43
C VAL A 111 -0.12 -7.40 -16.12
N ILE A 112 -0.25 -6.51 -15.13
CA ILE A 112 0.22 -6.75 -13.76
C ILE A 112 -0.97 -7.13 -12.88
N ILE A 113 -0.91 -8.32 -12.29
CA ILE A 113 -1.88 -8.76 -11.27
C ILE A 113 -1.23 -8.65 -9.90
N LYS A 114 -1.93 -8.00 -8.97
CA LYS A 114 -1.41 -7.73 -7.64
C LYS A 114 -2.54 -7.65 -6.61
N MET A 115 -2.23 -8.02 -5.37
CA MET A 115 -3.15 -7.76 -4.26
C MET A 115 -3.32 -6.26 -4.03
N ASN A 116 -4.56 -5.83 -3.74
CA ASN A 116 -4.88 -4.44 -3.39
C ASN A 116 -4.02 -3.98 -2.21
N PHE A 117 -4.01 -4.77 -1.13
CA PHE A 117 -3.17 -4.58 0.04
C PHE A 117 -1.98 -5.53 0.04
N GLY A 118 -0.83 -5.04 0.51
CA GLY A 118 0.40 -5.82 0.60
C GLY A 118 1.61 -4.98 0.28
N SER A 119 2.77 -5.42 0.76
CA SER A 119 4.05 -4.74 0.63
C SER A 119 5.13 -5.66 0.05
N GLN A 120 6.30 -5.08 -0.24
CA GLN A 120 7.50 -5.81 -0.71
C GLN A 120 7.33 -6.58 -2.02
N GLY A 121 6.37 -6.19 -2.87
CA GLY A 121 6.15 -6.86 -4.16
C GLY A 121 5.67 -8.31 -4.06
N LYS A 122 5.22 -8.76 -2.87
CA LYS A 122 4.65 -10.11 -2.70
C LYS A 122 3.31 -10.21 -3.43
N ASN A 123 3.10 -11.33 -4.12
CA ASN A 123 1.92 -11.59 -4.95
C ASN A 123 1.69 -10.47 -5.98
N VAL A 124 2.77 -10.12 -6.70
CA VAL A 124 2.75 -9.25 -7.87
C VAL A 124 3.28 -10.05 -9.05
N PHE A 125 2.45 -10.21 -10.07
CA PHE A 125 2.70 -11.08 -11.20
C PHE A 125 2.65 -10.27 -12.49
N LEU A 126 3.66 -10.44 -13.35
CA LEU A 126 3.64 -9.96 -14.72
C LEU A 126 3.13 -11.07 -15.62
N CYS A 127 1.88 -10.95 -16.06
CA CYS A 127 1.21 -11.95 -16.86
C CYS A 127 1.26 -11.53 -18.34
N LYS A 128 1.93 -12.35 -19.15
CA LYS A 128 2.11 -12.15 -20.60
C LYS A 128 1.09 -12.92 -21.44
N ASN A 129 0.35 -13.83 -20.83
CA ASN A 129 -0.73 -14.60 -21.45
C ASN A 129 -1.85 -14.87 -20.44
N ILE A 130 -2.99 -15.35 -20.94
CA ILE A 130 -4.21 -15.57 -20.15
C ILE A 130 -4.05 -16.70 -19.13
N GLU A 131 -3.29 -17.74 -19.45
CA GLU A 131 -3.00 -18.82 -18.48
C GLU A 131 -2.26 -18.29 -17.25
N GLN A 132 -1.30 -17.39 -17.44
CA GLN A 132 -0.62 -16.71 -16.33
C GLN A 132 -1.56 -15.82 -15.52
N VAL A 133 -2.53 -15.17 -16.17
CA VAL A 133 -3.58 -14.38 -15.48
C VAL A 133 -4.46 -15.26 -14.60
N LYS A 134 -4.79 -16.47 -15.06
CA LYS A 134 -5.64 -17.41 -14.30
C LYS A 134 -4.94 -18.01 -13.08
N LEU A 135 -3.61 -18.16 -13.14
CA LEU A 135 -2.80 -18.80 -12.10
C LEU A 135 -2.22 -17.83 -11.05
N SER A 136 -2.27 -16.53 -11.31
CA SER A 136 -1.76 -15.47 -10.41
C SER A 136 -2.74 -15.12 -9.30
#